data_AF-A0A227J5U1-F1
#
_entry.id   AF-A0A227J5U1-F1
#
_cell.length_a   1.000
_cell.length_b   1.000
_cell.length_c   1.000
_cell.angle_alpha   90.00
_cell.angle_beta   90.00
_cell.angle_gamma   90.00
#
_symmetry.space_group_name_H-M   'P 1'
#
loop_
_entity.id
_entity.type
_entity.pdbx_description
1 polymer ?
#
loop_
_entity_poly.entity_id
_entity_poly.type
_entity_poly.pdbx_seq_one_letter_code
_entity_poly.pdbx_strand_id
1 'polypeptide(L)'
;SCQGDSGGPIVINRGGAITQLGVVSWGIGCARPGMYGVYSDIAALRSFVDGVIGTSTPPKDNVSVGYTANQTLPAFNVGELKQHGFVISNSGNTAFTVENVRIGGSGVTDAALIANDQ
;
A
#
# COMPACT_ATOMS: atom_id res chain seq x y z
N SER A 1 25.45 19.63 5.84
CA SER A 1 25.69 18.68 4.74
C SER A 1 26.75 19.25 3.81
N CYS A 2 27.35 18.39 3.00
CA CYS A 2 28.26 18.74 1.92
C CYS A 2 27.97 17.87 0.68
N GLN A 3 28.91 17.84 -0.27
CA GLN A 3 28.83 16.97 -1.43
C GLN A 3 28.80 15.50 -1.00
N GLY A 4 27.91 14.72 -1.61
CA GLY A 4 27.67 13.32 -1.27
C GLY A 4 26.57 13.10 -0.21
N ASP A 5 26.14 14.13 0.51
CA ASP A 5 25.06 14.01 1.49
C ASP A 5 23.66 14.16 0.87
N SER A 6 23.56 14.54 -0.41
CA SER A 6 22.29 14.75 -1.10
C SER A 6 21.39 13.51 -1.02
N GLY A 7 20.12 13.70 -0.66
CA GLY A 7 19.19 12.59 -0.39
C GLY A 7 19.21 12.09 1.07
N GLY A 8 20.20 12.48 1.88
CA GLY A 8 20.27 12.12 3.30
C GLY A 8 19.19 12.81 4.16
N PRO A 9 18.76 12.19 5.27
CA PRO A 9 17.73 12.76 6.14
C PRO A 9 18.29 13.83 7.08
N ILE A 10 17.49 14.88 7.35
CA ILE A 10 17.63 15.68 8.57
C ILE A 10 16.57 15.23 9.56
N VAL A 11 17.00 14.79 10.75
CA VAL A 11 16.12 14.25 11.80
C VAL A 11 16.26 15.02 13.10
N ILE A 12 15.19 15.04 13.89
CA ILE A 12 15.17 15.55 15.26
C ILE A 12 14.62 14.49 16.20
N ASN A 13 15.00 14.57 17.48
CA ASN A 13 14.34 13.81 18.54
C ASN A 13 13.23 14.66 19.16
N ARG A 14 11.98 14.23 18.98
CA ARG A 14 10.80 14.88 19.56
C ARG A 14 10.17 13.94 20.59
N GLY A 15 10.52 14.12 21.86
CA GLY A 15 9.94 13.34 22.95
C GLY A 15 10.29 11.84 22.91
N GLY A 16 11.50 11.49 22.47
CA GLY A 16 11.95 10.11 22.32
C GLY A 16 11.69 9.52 20.93
N ALA A 17 10.90 10.18 20.09
CA ALA A 17 10.64 9.76 18.72
C ALA A 17 11.58 10.49 17.73
N ILE A 18 12.28 9.72 16.89
CA ILE A 18 13.08 10.27 15.79
C ILE A 18 12.13 10.67 14.66
N THR A 19 12.05 11.96 14.37
CA THR A 19 11.20 12.53 13.32
C THR A 19 12.08 13.12 12.21
N GLN A 20 11.85 12.71 10.97
CA GLN A 20 12.52 13.29 9.81
C GLN A 20 11.80 14.58 9.39
N LEU A 21 12.55 15.69 9.33
CA LEU A 21 12.03 16.99 8.93
C LEU A 21 12.23 17.27 7.44
N GLY A 22 13.29 16.70 6.86
CA GLY A 22 13.66 17.04 5.50
C GLY A 22 14.66 16.09 4.86
N VAL A 23 15.02 16.42 3.63
CA VAL A 23 16.03 15.73 2.82
C VAL A 23 17.07 16.75 2.37
N VAL A 24 18.35 16.42 2.48
CA VAL A 24 19.44 17.27 2.00
C VAL A 24 19.24 17.57 0.52
N SER A 25 19.17 18.86 0.17
CA SER A 25 18.90 19.31 -1.21
C SER A 25 20.11 20.00 -1.82
N TRP A 26 20.48 21.19 -1.34
CA TRP A 26 21.58 21.97 -1.90
C TRP A 26 22.19 22.95 -0.88
N GLY A 27 23.25 23.64 -1.28
CA GLY A 27 23.89 24.71 -0.53
C GLY A 27 24.96 25.40 -1.36
N ILE A 28 25.39 26.60 -0.95
CA ILE A 28 26.49 27.31 -1.62
C ILE A 28 27.79 27.01 -0.88
N GLY A 29 28.54 26.03 -1.41
CA GLY A 29 29.69 25.44 -0.72
C GLY A 29 29.28 24.69 0.55
N CYS A 30 30.27 24.33 1.38
CA CYS A 30 30.04 23.61 2.63
C CYS A 30 30.57 24.45 3.81
N ALA A 31 29.75 24.60 4.86
CA ALA A 31 30.10 25.30 6.11
C ALA A 31 30.65 26.73 5.92
N ARG A 32 30.15 27.47 4.93
CA ARG A 32 30.58 28.84 4.67
C ARG A 32 29.89 29.82 5.64
N PRO A 33 30.63 30.79 6.23
CA PRO A 33 30.03 31.83 7.06
C PRO A 33 28.90 32.55 6.32
N GLY A 34 27.74 32.72 6.98
CA GLY A 34 26.57 33.37 6.41
C GLY A 34 25.78 32.54 5.39
N MET A 35 26.19 31.32 5.08
CA MET A 35 25.49 30.42 4.15
C MET A 35 24.88 29.23 4.89
N TYR A 36 23.71 28.79 4.44
CA TYR A 36 22.98 27.68 5.05
C TYR A 36 22.90 26.48 4.11
N GLY A 37 22.78 25.28 4.70
CA GLY A 37 22.31 24.11 3.96
C GLY A 37 20.81 24.21 3.75
N VAL A 38 20.35 23.86 2.55
CA VAL A 38 18.94 23.88 2.16
C VAL A 38 18.42 22.45 2.06
N TYR A 39 17.26 22.24 2.66
CA TYR A 39 16.63 20.93 2.79
C TYR A 39 15.21 21.00 2.22
N SER A 40 14.78 19.93 1.54
CA SER A 40 13.39 19.78 1.15
C SER A 40 12.53 19.59 2.40
N ASP A 41 11.41 20.30 2.48
CA ASP A 41 10.47 20.20 3.60
C ASP A 41 9.57 18.98 3.43
N ILE A 42 9.73 17.97 4.29
CA ILE A 42 8.90 16.75 4.26
C ILE A 42 7.47 17.04 4.68
N ALA A 43 7.22 18.03 5.55
CA ALA A 43 5.87 18.39 5.93
C ALA A 43 5.11 18.96 4.73
N ALA A 44 5.76 19.81 3.92
CA ALA A 44 5.18 20.32 2.68
C ALA A 44 4.98 19.22 1.62
N LEU A 45 5.84 18.18 1.60
CA LEU A 45 5.73 17.05 0.68
C LEU A 45 4.89 15.89 1.23
N ARG A 46 4.22 16.05 2.38
CA ARG A 46 3.58 14.94 3.08
C ARG A 46 2.54 14.22 2.23
N SER A 47 1.69 14.97 1.51
CA SER A 47 0.69 14.39 0.62
C SER A 47 1.29 13.57 -0.52
N PHE A 48 2.43 14.00 -1.08
CA PHE A 48 3.14 13.22 -2.08
C PHE A 48 3.67 11.91 -1.49
N VAL A 49 4.34 12.01 -0.33
CA VAL A 49 4.87 10.83 0.37
C VAL A 49 3.76 9.84 0.67
N ASP A 50 2.65 10.29 1.25
CA ASP A 50 1.47 9.47 1.57
C ASP A 50 0.87 8.80 0.33
N GLY A 51 0.82 9.52 -0.80
CA GLY A 51 0.35 8.99 -2.07
C GLY A 51 1.25 7.90 -2.65
N VAL A 52 2.57 7.99 -2.44
CA VAL A 52 3.54 6.97 -2.90
C VAL A 52 3.59 5.76 -1.97
N ILE A 53 3.53 5.96 -0.65
CA ILE A 53 3.62 4.86 0.33
C ILE A 53 2.27 4.16 0.60
N GLY A 54 1.17 4.72 0.09
CA GLY A 54 -0.16 4.12 0.20
C GLY A 54 -0.77 4.16 1.61
N THR A 55 -0.25 4.99 2.52
CA THR A 55 -0.77 5.09 3.89
C THR A 55 -1.83 6.18 4.02
N SER A 56 -3.09 5.75 4.06
CA SER A 56 -4.30 6.42 4.57
C SER A 56 -4.77 7.77 3.99
N THR A 57 -4.14 8.32 2.96
CA THR A 57 -4.88 9.20 2.03
C THR A 57 -4.74 8.58 0.66
N PRO A 58 -5.69 7.69 0.26
CA PRO A 58 -5.71 7.21 -1.10
C PRO A 58 -5.74 8.44 -2.01
N PRO A 59 -4.88 8.54 -3.04
CA PRO A 59 -5.20 9.39 -4.18
C PRO A 59 -6.67 9.17 -4.50
N LYS A 60 -7.38 10.26 -4.79
CA LYS A 60 -8.85 10.34 -4.82
C LYS A 60 -9.52 9.32 -5.77
N ASP A 61 -8.75 8.54 -6.51
CA ASP A 61 -9.16 7.62 -7.56
C ASP A 61 -8.40 6.26 -7.50
N ASN A 62 -8.23 5.66 -6.31
CA ASN A 62 -7.55 4.37 -6.19
C ASN A 62 -8.53 3.21 -6.02
N VAL A 63 -8.54 2.28 -6.98
CA VAL A 63 -9.19 0.96 -6.86
C VAL A 63 -8.14 -0.05 -6.38
N SER A 64 -8.28 -0.54 -5.15
CA SER A 64 -7.43 -1.59 -4.56
C SER A 64 -8.24 -2.87 -4.42
N VAL A 65 -7.92 -3.90 -5.21
CA VAL A 65 -8.60 -5.21 -5.18
C VAL A 65 -7.63 -6.28 -4.66
N GLY A 66 -7.97 -6.91 -3.54
CA GLY A 66 -7.29 -8.11 -3.05
C GLY A 66 -8.08 -9.37 -3.35
N TYR A 67 -7.41 -10.45 -3.76
CA TYR A 67 -8.03 -11.77 -3.91
C TYR A 67 -7.05 -12.89 -3.51
N THR A 68 -7.58 -14.01 -3.04
CA THR A 68 -6.81 -15.24 -2.80
C THR A 68 -6.68 -15.99 -4.13
N ALA A 69 -5.47 -16.04 -4.70
CA ALA A 69 -5.24 -16.66 -6.01
C ALA A 69 -5.38 -18.20 -5.98
N ASN A 70 -4.98 -18.84 -4.88
CA ASN A 70 -5.04 -20.28 -4.69
C ASN A 70 -5.46 -20.61 -3.26
N GLN A 71 -6.40 -21.54 -3.09
CA GLN A 71 -6.80 -22.03 -1.77
C GLN A 71 -6.98 -23.54 -1.77
N THR A 72 -6.29 -24.20 -0.85
CA THR A 72 -6.46 -25.63 -0.61
C THR A 72 -7.71 -25.84 0.23
N LEU A 73 -8.68 -26.57 -0.32
CA LEU A 73 -9.87 -26.96 0.42
C LEU A 73 -9.51 -28.06 1.44
N PRO A 74 -10.17 -28.09 2.61
CA PRO A 74 -10.01 -29.19 3.55
C PRO A 74 -10.45 -30.51 2.91
N ALA A 75 -9.89 -31.62 3.40
CA ALA A 75 -10.31 -32.95 2.98
C ALA A 75 -11.83 -33.10 3.10
N PHE A 76 -12.45 -33.73 2.11
CA PHE A 76 -13.88 -34.01 2.07
C PHE A 76 -14.10 -35.52 2.02
N ASN A 77 -15.22 -35.96 2.60
CA ASN A 77 -15.71 -37.32 2.37
C ASN A 77 -16.58 -37.35 1.10
N VAL A 78 -16.63 -38.48 0.40
CA VAL A 78 -17.50 -38.64 -0.78
C VAL A 78 -18.96 -38.39 -0.37
N GLY A 79 -19.63 -37.45 -1.04
CA GLY A 79 -21.01 -37.03 -0.76
C GLY A 79 -21.14 -35.89 0.25
N GLU A 80 -20.04 -35.41 0.84
CA GLU A 80 -20.05 -34.27 1.76
C GLU A 80 -20.01 -32.94 0.99
N LEU A 81 -21.01 -32.07 1.24
CA LEU A 81 -21.00 -30.71 0.72
C LEU A 81 -20.07 -29.84 1.59
N LYS A 82 -19.05 -29.25 0.96
CA LYS A 82 -18.18 -28.24 1.59
C LYS A 82 -18.42 -26.88 0.96
N GLN A 83 -18.78 -25.90 1.78
CA GLN A 83 -18.89 -24.51 1.35
C GLN A 83 -17.56 -23.78 1.54
N HIS A 84 -17.23 -22.90 0.61
CA HIS A 84 -16.03 -22.10 0.65
C HIS A 84 -16.30 -20.67 0.20
N GLY A 85 -15.80 -19.69 0.95
CA GLY A 85 -16.00 -18.27 0.66
C GLY A 85 -14.71 -17.62 0.19
N PHE A 86 -14.78 -16.90 -0.93
CA PHE A 86 -13.72 -16.00 -1.37
C PHE A 86 -14.14 -14.57 -1.01
N VAL A 87 -13.26 -13.84 -0.33
CA VAL A 87 -13.54 -12.45 0.06
C VAL A 87 -12.91 -11.52 -0.95
N ILE A 88 -13.74 -10.73 -1.63
CA ILE A 88 -13.32 -9.55 -2.38
C ILE A 88 -13.64 -8.35 -1.48
N SER A 89 -12.63 -7.56 -1.13
CA SER A 89 -12.82 -6.37 -0.30
C SER A 89 -12.39 -5.11 -1.05
N ASN A 90 -13.21 -4.07 -0.96
CA ASN A 90 -12.83 -2.73 -1.38
C ASN A 90 -12.18 -2.00 -0.21
N SER A 91 -10.88 -1.75 -0.30
CA SER A 91 -10.14 -0.91 0.65
C SER A 91 -9.88 0.50 0.14
N GLY A 92 -10.41 0.84 -1.05
CA GLY A 92 -10.35 2.17 -1.65
C GLY A 92 -11.53 3.06 -1.25
N ASN A 93 -11.52 4.28 -1.78
CA ASN A 93 -12.54 5.32 -1.57
C ASN A 93 -13.48 5.48 -2.79
N THR A 94 -13.27 4.68 -3.84
CA THR A 94 -14.10 4.65 -5.04
C THR A 94 -14.85 3.33 -5.12
N ALA A 95 -16.11 3.39 -5.54
CA ALA A 95 -16.86 2.17 -5.84
C ALA A 95 -16.28 1.50 -7.09
N PHE A 96 -16.28 0.17 -7.13
CA PHE A 96 -15.99 -0.59 -8.34
C PHE A 96 -17.10 -1.59 -8.62
N THR A 97 -17.25 -1.96 -9.89
CA THR A 97 -18.18 -2.98 -10.33
C THR A 97 -17.40 -4.24 -10.69
N VAL A 98 -17.87 -5.40 -10.22
CA VAL A 98 -17.37 -6.70 -10.66
C VAL A 98 -18.24 -7.16 -11.81
N GLU A 99 -17.73 -7.03 -13.04
CA GLU A 99 -18.50 -7.40 -14.24
C GLU A 99 -18.45 -8.90 -14.54
N ASN A 100 -17.31 -9.54 -14.29
CA ASN A 100 -17.09 -10.93 -14.64
C ASN A 100 -16.29 -11.64 -13.53
N VAL A 101 -16.89 -12.65 -12.89
CA VAL A 101 -16.20 -13.58 -11.98
C VAL A 101 -16.12 -14.95 -12.66
N ARG A 102 -14.90 -15.46 -12.85
CA ARG A 102 -14.68 -16.84 -13.34
C ARG A 102 -14.03 -17.65 -12.23
N ILE A 103 -14.67 -18.75 -11.84
CA ILE A 103 -14.12 -19.71 -10.88
C ILE A 103 -13.85 -21.00 -11.64
N GLY A 104 -12.60 -21.44 -11.64
CA GLY A 104 -12.19 -22.74 -12.18
C GLY A 104 -11.89 -23.69 -11.03
N GLY A 105 -12.38 -24.92 -11.10
CA GLY A 105 -11.96 -26.02 -10.23
C GLY A 105 -11.06 -26.99 -10.99
N SER A 106 -10.14 -27.63 -10.30
CA SER A 106 -9.39 -28.79 -10.80
C SER A 106 -9.50 -29.89 -9.75
N GLY A 107 -10.17 -31.00 -10.06
CA GLY A 107 -10.44 -32.08 -9.10
C GLY A 107 -11.67 -32.92 -9.46
N VAL A 108 -12.16 -33.74 -8.52
CA VAL A 108 -13.32 -34.65 -8.69
C VAL A 108 -14.69 -33.97 -8.55
N THR A 109 -14.72 -32.64 -8.50
CA THR A 109 -15.94 -31.83 -8.34
C THR A 109 -16.20 -31.08 -9.64
N ASP A 110 -17.24 -31.47 -10.39
CA ASP A 110 -17.49 -30.98 -11.75
C ASP A 110 -18.22 -29.63 -11.85
N ALA A 111 -18.63 -29.01 -10.72
CA ALA A 111 -19.25 -27.68 -10.78
C ALA A 111 -19.05 -26.90 -9.47
N ALA A 112 -18.29 -25.80 -9.54
CA ALA A 112 -18.35 -24.77 -8.52
C ALA A 112 -19.67 -23.99 -8.71
N LEU A 113 -20.57 -24.06 -7.73
CA LEU A 113 -21.81 -23.27 -7.74
C LEU A 113 -21.53 -21.90 -7.10
N ILE A 114 -21.74 -20.82 -7.86
CA ILE A 114 -21.71 -19.47 -7.31
C ILE A 114 -23.12 -19.15 -6.82
N ALA A 115 -23.29 -19.03 -5.51
CA ALA A 115 -24.51 -18.53 -4.91
C ALA A 115 -24.27 -17.08 -4.45
N ASN A 116 -25.14 -16.16 -4.85
CA ASN A 116 -25.17 -14.83 -4.29
C ASN A 116 -25.96 -14.89 -2.99
N ASP A 117 -25.36 -14.45 -1.88
CA ASP A 117 -26.11 -14.06 -0.70
C ASP A 117 -26.69 -12.67 -0.97
N GLN A 118 -27.99 -12.50 -0.82
CA GLN A 118 -28.67 -11.19 -0.95
C GLN A 118 -28.66 -10.49 0.40
#